data_AF-A0A926V5R0-F1
#
_entry.id   AF-A0A926V5R0-F1
#
_cell.length_a   1.000
_cell.length_b   1.000
_cell.length_c   1.000
_cell.angle_alpha   90.00
_cell.angle_beta   90.00
_cell.angle_gamma   90.00
#
_symmetry.space_group_name_H-M   'P 1'
#
loop_
_entity.id
_entity.type
_entity.pdbx_description
1 polymer ?
#
loop_
_entity_poly.entity_id
_entity_poly.type
_entity_poly.pdbx_seq_one_letter_code
_entity_poly.pdbx_strand_id
1 'polypeptide(L)'
;MLHRQGYEINHKRVAQLMRELSLAGKRPAKRKRTTNNHDFKRYPNLVMEVAIVRPDQVCVGDITYSRLQQEFVYLTVLMDGFTLSIRD
;
A
#
# COMPACT_ATOMS: atom_id res chain seq x y z
N MET A 1 -20.07 -0.34 -18.50
CA MET A 1 -20.33 -1.78 -18.75
C MET A 1 -21.64 -1.99 -19.48
N LEU A 2 -22.76 -1.37 -19.05
CA LEU A 2 -24.07 -1.53 -19.72
C LEU A 2 -24.10 -1.07 -21.19
N HIS A 3 -23.51 0.08 -21.52
CA HIS A 3 -23.38 0.51 -22.93
C HIS A 3 -22.53 -0.45 -23.78
N ARG A 4 -21.49 -1.05 -23.19
CA ARG A 4 -20.66 -2.08 -23.87
C ARG A 4 -21.40 -3.39 -24.09
N GLN A 5 -22.50 -3.62 -23.37
CA GLN A 5 -23.40 -4.75 -23.53
C GLN A 5 -24.60 -4.43 -24.43
N GLY A 6 -24.61 -3.25 -25.09
CA GLY A 6 -25.68 -2.84 -26.00
C GLY A 6 -26.88 -2.15 -25.34
N TYR A 7 -26.85 -1.88 -24.03
CA TYR A 7 -27.95 -1.20 -23.36
C TYR A 7 -27.80 0.32 -23.44
N GLU A 8 -28.73 1.00 -24.12
CA GLU A 8 -28.84 2.46 -24.13
C GLU A 8 -29.59 2.98 -22.89
N ILE A 9 -28.91 2.97 -21.75
CA ILE A 9 -29.49 3.44 -20.48
C ILE A 9 -28.74 4.69 -20.00
N ASN A 10 -29.49 5.69 -19.56
CA ASN A 10 -28.94 6.93 -18.99
C ASN A 10 -28.35 6.67 -17.59
N HIS A 11 -27.21 7.30 -17.28
CA HIS A 11 -26.55 7.23 -15.98
C HIS A 11 -27.48 7.59 -14.79
N LYS A 12 -28.46 8.50 -15.00
CA LYS A 12 -29.46 8.85 -13.98
C LYS A 12 -30.32 7.65 -13.58
N ARG A 13 -30.74 6.83 -14.54
CA ARG A 13 -31.56 5.63 -14.29
C ARG A 13 -30.76 4.57 -13.54
N VAL A 14 -29.49 4.40 -13.89
CA VAL A 14 -28.57 3.50 -13.17
C VAL A 14 -28.40 3.95 -11.72
N ALA A 15 -28.18 5.24 -11.49
CA ALA A 15 -28.04 5.80 -10.14
C ALA A 15 -29.31 5.64 -9.28
N GLN A 16 -30.49 5.82 -9.88
CA GLN A 16 -31.77 5.58 -9.21
C GLN A 16 -31.92 4.12 -8.79
N LEU A 17 -31.69 3.18 -9.70
CA LEU A 17 -31.79 1.75 -9.41
C LEU A 17 -30.78 1.29 -8.34
N MET A 18 -29.55 1.83 -8.38
CA MET A 18 -28.56 1.56 -7.34
C MET A 18 -29.05 2.03 -5.96
N ARG A 19 -29.73 3.18 -5.87
CA ARG A 19 -30.33 3.66 -4.60
C ARG A 19 -31.47 2.75 -4.13
N GLU A 20 -32.39 2.39 -5.02
CA GLU A 20 -33.53 1.52 -4.69
C GLU A 20 -33.07 0.13 -4.21
N LEU A 21 -32.00 -0.40 -4.80
CA LEU A 21 -31.42 -1.70 -4.47
C LEU A 21 -30.36 -1.64 -3.37
N SER A 22 -30.12 -0.46 -2.76
CA SER A 22 -29.05 -0.25 -1.75
C SER A 22 -27.65 -0.70 -2.22
N LEU A 23 -27.37 -0.53 -3.52
CA LEU A 23 -26.09 -0.89 -4.14
C LEU A 23 -25.12 0.29 -4.12
N ALA A 24 -23.87 0.03 -3.72
CA ALA A 24 -22.77 0.99 -3.76
C ALA A 24 -21.65 0.51 -4.71
N GLY A 25 -21.02 1.45 -5.40
CA GLY A 25 -19.85 1.15 -6.21
C GLY A 25 -18.65 0.79 -5.34
N LYS A 26 -18.07 -0.39 -5.54
CA LYS A 26 -16.83 -0.79 -4.87
C LYS A 26 -15.64 -0.23 -5.64
N ARG A 27 -14.92 0.72 -5.04
CA ARG A 27 -13.63 1.16 -5.58
C ARG A 27 -12.61 0.02 -5.43
N PRO A 28 -11.87 -0.34 -6.48
CA PRO A 28 -10.79 -1.32 -6.34
C PRO A 28 -9.77 -0.82 -5.32
N ALA A 29 -9.30 -1.73 -4.46
CA ALA A 29 -8.26 -1.41 -3.49
C ALA A 29 -6.99 -0.99 -4.25
N LYS A 30 -6.42 0.15 -3.90
CA LYS A 30 -5.08 0.53 -4.36
C LYS A 30 -4.07 -0.41 -3.69
N ARG A 31 -3.69 -1.49 -4.36
CA ARG A 31 -2.58 -2.34 -3.91
C ARG A 31 -1.27 -1.72 -4.38
N LYS A 32 -0.31 -1.53 -3.47
CA LYS A 32 1.06 -1.20 -3.87
C LYS A 32 1.60 -2.41 -4.64
N ARG A 33 2.04 -2.21 -5.89
CA ARG A 33 2.71 -3.25 -6.67
C ARG A 33 4.14 -3.33 -6.16
N THR A 34 4.42 -4.26 -5.24
CA THR A 34 5.81 -4.65 -4.98
C THR A 34 6.36 -5.23 -6.27
N THR A 35 7.50 -4.71 -6.74
CA THR A 35 8.14 -5.16 -7.98
C THR A 35 8.57 -6.62 -7.79
N ASN A 36 7.67 -7.55 -8.09
CA ASN A 36 7.91 -8.98 -7.90
C ASN A 36 8.16 -9.70 -9.23
N ASN A 37 8.12 -8.97 -10.35
CA ASN A 37 8.42 -9.48 -11.68
C ASN A 37 9.83 -9.07 -12.09
N HIS A 38 10.82 -9.79 -11.57
CA HIS A 38 12.24 -9.61 -11.89
C HIS A 38 12.97 -10.94 -11.78
N ASP A 39 14.07 -11.10 -12.49
CA ASP A 39 14.86 -12.35 -12.51
C ASP A 39 15.88 -12.45 -11.36
N PHE A 40 15.93 -11.43 -10.48
CA PHE A 40 16.84 -11.44 -9.33
C PHE A 40 16.46 -12.50 -8.28
N LYS A 41 17.48 -13.11 -7.68
CA LYS A 41 17.34 -14.06 -6.57
C LYS A 41 16.61 -13.41 -5.40
N ARG A 42 15.58 -14.08 -4.90
CA ARG A 42 14.85 -13.69 -3.68
C ARG A 42 15.48 -14.37 -2.48
N TYR A 43 15.76 -13.60 -1.44
CA TYR A 43 16.25 -14.11 -0.16
C TYR A 43 15.08 -14.22 0.83
N PRO A 44 15.04 -15.27 1.68
CA PRO A 44 14.04 -15.36 2.72
C PRO A 44 14.18 -14.18 3.68
N ASN A 45 13.06 -13.62 4.14
CA ASN A 45 13.08 -12.63 5.20
C ASN A 45 13.35 -13.34 6.53
N LEU A 46 14.61 -13.33 6.96
CA LEU A 46 15.11 -14.01 8.15
C LEU A 46 14.47 -13.51 9.46
N VAL A 47 13.85 -12.33 9.45
CA VAL A 47 13.23 -11.73 10.64
C VAL A 47 11.78 -12.21 10.83
N MET A 48 11.15 -12.84 9.83
CA MET A 48 9.72 -13.22 9.92
C MET A 48 9.41 -14.19 11.06
N GLU A 49 10.35 -15.08 11.40
CA GLU A 49 10.17 -16.12 12.42
C GLU A 49 10.93 -15.81 13.71
N VAL A 50 11.50 -14.62 13.84
CA VAL A 50 12.30 -14.21 15.00
C VAL A 50 11.43 -13.45 15.99
N ALA A 51 11.31 -13.97 17.21
CA ALA A 51 10.80 -13.19 18.34
C ALA A 51 11.86 -12.14 18.74
N ILE A 52 11.48 -10.87 18.67
CA ILE A 52 12.33 -9.75 19.10
C ILE A 52 12.12 -9.56 20.61
N VAL A 53 13.13 -9.91 21.42
CA VAL A 53 13.00 -10.03 22.89
C VAL A 53 13.91 -9.09 23.68
N ARG A 54 14.80 -8.35 23.00
CA ARG A 54 15.70 -7.38 23.64
C ARG A 54 16.12 -6.26 22.68
N PRO A 55 16.56 -5.10 23.21
CA PRO A 55 17.19 -4.06 22.39
C PRO A 55 18.40 -4.60 21.60
N ASP A 56 18.69 -3.97 20.47
CA ASP A 56 19.83 -4.29 19.59
C ASP A 56 19.81 -5.67 18.92
N GLN A 57 18.68 -6.36 18.96
CA GLN A 57 18.53 -7.66 18.31
C GLN A 57 18.19 -7.55 16.82
N VAL A 58 17.34 -6.59 16.45
CA VAL A 58 16.85 -6.37 15.08
C VAL A 58 16.75 -4.87 14.86
N CYS A 59 17.24 -4.38 13.72
CA CYS A 59 17.02 -3.01 13.28
C CYS A 59 16.04 -2.97 12.11
N VAL A 60 15.16 -1.98 12.10
CA VAL A 60 14.25 -1.70 10.98
C VAL A 60 14.69 -0.41 10.32
N GLY A 61 14.95 -0.45 9.02
CA GLY A 61 15.30 0.70 8.22
C GLY A 61 14.20 1.03 7.21
N ASP A 62 13.94 2.31 7.00
CA ASP A 62 13.08 2.79 5.90
C ASP A 62 13.71 4.01 5.22
N ILE A 63 13.45 4.15 3.92
CA ILE A 63 13.76 5.35 3.16
C ILE A 63 12.46 5.89 2.57
N THR A 64 12.15 7.14 2.90
CA THR A 64 10.95 7.82 2.44
C THR A 64 11.30 9.08 1.68
N TYR A 65 10.57 9.31 0.59
CA TYR A 65 10.69 10.47 -0.27
C TYR A 65 9.56 11.45 0.07
N SER A 66 9.91 12.62 0.58
CA SER A 66 8.94 13.66 0.91
C SER A 66 9.00 14.79 -0.10
N ARG A 67 7.86 15.09 -0.74
CA ARG A 67 7.74 16.16 -1.73
C ARG A 67 7.51 17.49 -1.02
N LEU A 68 8.43 18.43 -1.21
CA LEU A 68 8.26 19.84 -0.86
C LEU A 68 7.66 20.60 -2.06
N GLN A 69 7.32 21.87 -1.89
CA GLN A 69 6.70 22.65 -2.98
C GLN A 69 7.58 22.72 -4.23
N GLN A 70 8.89 22.87 -4.06
CA GLN A 70 9.84 23.01 -5.18
C GLN A 70 10.77 21.79 -5.32
N GLU A 71 10.94 20.99 -4.27
CA GLU A 71 12.03 20.02 -4.15
C GLU A 71 11.57 18.67 -3.61
N PHE A 72 12.49 17.71 -3.51
CA PHE A 72 12.28 16.46 -2.79
C PHE A 72 13.38 16.31 -1.75
N VAL A 73 13.00 15.84 -0.57
CA VAL A 73 13.95 15.42 0.47
C VAL A 73 13.84 13.93 0.69
N TYR A 74 14.99 13.31 0.94
CA TYR A 74 15.12 11.89 1.23
C TYR A 74 15.33 11.74 2.72
N LEU A 75 14.36 11.13 3.40
CA LEU A 75 14.45 10.79 4.81
C LEU A 75 14.85 9.33 4.93
N THR A 76 15.95 9.05 5.62
CA THR A 76 16.34 7.70 6.02
C THR A 76 16.18 7.58 7.52
N VAL A 77 15.53 6.51 7.98
CA VAL A 77 15.34 6.24 9.40
C VAL A 77 15.87 4.85 9.71
N LEU A 78 16.59 4.73 10.82
CA LEU A 78 16.98 3.45 11.42
C LEU A 78 16.38 3.38 12.82
N MET A 79 15.61 2.33 13.10
CA MET A 79 14.95 2.10 14.38
C MET A 79 15.37 0.77 14.98
N ASP A 80 15.43 0.70 16.30
CA ASP A 80 15.50 -0.57 17.01
C ASP A 80 14.13 -1.26 16.99
N GLY A 81 14.11 -2.55 16.62
CA GLY A 81 12.89 -3.33 16.47
C GLY A 81 12.24 -3.74 17.79
N PHE A 82 12.95 -3.61 18.93
CA PHE A 82 12.41 -3.93 20.24
C PHE A 82 11.88 -2.68 20.96
N THR A 83 12.70 -1.63 21.04
CA THR A 83 12.35 -0.38 21.75
C THR A 83 11.51 0.58 20.91
N LEU A 84 11.49 0.39 19.57
CA LEU A 84 10.93 1.32 18.60
C LEU A 84 11.59 2.72 18.62
N SER A 85 12.76 2.84 19.25
CA SER A 85 13.50 4.11 19.27
C SER A 85 14.25 4.30 17.95
N ILE A 86 14.26 5.54 17.46
CA ILE A 86 15.18 5.95 16.40
C ILE A 86 16.60 5.87 16.96
N ARG A 87 17.52 5.34 16.14
CA ARG A 87 18.94 5.28 16.45
C ARG A 87 19.59 6.56 15.94
N ASP A 88 20.42 7.17 16.79
CA ASP A 88 21.26 8.32 16.45
C ASP A 88 22.56 7.88 15.77
#